data_AF-A0A6M9PQL8-F1
#
_entry.id   AF-A0A6M9PQL8-F1
#
_cell.length_a   1.000
_cell.length_b   1.000
_cell.length_c   1.000
_cell.angle_alpha   90.00
_cell.angle_beta   90.00
_cell.angle_gamma   90.00
#
_symmetry.space_group_name_H-M   'P 1'
#
loop_
_entity.id
_entity.type
_entity.pdbx_description
1 polymer ?
#
loop_
_entity_poly.entity_id
_entity_poly.type
_entity_poly.pdbx_seq_one_letter_code
_entity_poly.pdbx_strand_id
1 'polypeptide(L)'
;MSQTLGELEARKHALQARAAQERADIALHFEPLEKPLSWADKGMDAVHFLKGNPILWTSAFAVLAHYKPKLASKALAVGWGAMKLLKSAKSLI
;
A
#
# COMPACT_ATOMS: atom_id res chain seq x y z
N MET A 1 44.57 -0.92 -7.08
CA MET A 1 43.26 -1.32 -6.52
C MET A 1 42.70 -0.34 -5.49
N SER A 2 43.50 0.40 -4.72
CA SER A 2 43.00 1.39 -3.75
C SER A 2 42.53 2.71 -4.39
N GLN A 3 43.22 3.20 -5.42
CA GLN A 3 42.85 4.44 -6.13
C GLN A 3 41.49 4.34 -6.84
N THR A 4 41.19 3.17 -7.41
CA THR A 4 39.92 2.88 -8.09
C THR A 4 38.74 2.83 -7.11
N LEU A 5 38.97 2.44 -5.85
CA LEU A 5 37.94 2.41 -4.82
C LEU A 5 37.62 3.81 -4.30
N GLY A 6 38.65 4.65 -4.10
CA GLY A 6 38.45 6.05 -3.70
C GLY A 6 37.73 6.89 -4.76
N GLU A 7 38.03 6.68 -6.05
CA GLU A 7 37.29 7.33 -7.14
C GLU A 7 35.83 6.85 -7.22
N LEU A 8 35.58 5.56 -6.97
CA LEU A 8 34.23 5.01 -6.92
C LEU A 8 33.42 5.60 -5.76
N GLU A 9 34.05 5.76 -4.59
CA GLU A 9 33.43 6.34 -3.41
C GLU A 9 33.10 7.83 -3.64
N ALA A 10 34.03 8.60 -4.22
CA ALA A 10 33.80 9.99 -4.60
C ALA A 10 32.64 10.13 -5.62
N ARG A 11 32.59 9.25 -6.63
CA ARG A 11 31.48 9.20 -7.60
C ARG A 11 30.17 8.80 -6.94
N LYS A 12 30.17 7.84 -6.03
CA LYS A 12 28.99 7.43 -5.26
C LYS A 12 28.45 8.60 -4.44
N HIS A 13 29.30 9.33 -3.74
CA HIS A 13 28.90 10.51 -2.97
C HIS A 13 28.31 11.61 -3.87
N ALA A 14 28.94 11.87 -5.03
CA ALA A 14 28.42 12.84 -6.00
C ALA A 14 27.04 12.44 -6.56
N LEU A 15 26.85 11.16 -6.86
CA LEU A 15 25.57 10.63 -7.34
C LEU A 15 24.50 10.64 -6.24
N GLN A 16 24.87 10.31 -4.99
CA GLN A 16 23.95 10.39 -3.85
C GLN A 16 23.50 11.83 -3.57
N ALA A 17 24.41 12.81 -3.69
CA ALA A 17 24.07 14.23 -3.54
C ALA A 17 23.08 14.69 -4.62
N ARG A 18 23.28 14.28 -5.88
CA ARG A 18 22.34 14.58 -6.97
C ARG A 18 20.98 13.91 -6.77
N ALA A 19 20.97 12.63 -6.40
CA ALA A 19 19.73 11.91 -6.11
C ALA A 19 18.97 12.51 -4.92
N ALA A 20 19.67 13.05 -3.92
CA ALA A 20 19.04 13.75 -2.79
C ALA A 20 18.40 15.07 -3.22
N GLN A 21 19.06 15.84 -4.11
CA GLN A 21 18.47 17.06 -4.70
C GLN A 21 17.24 16.74 -5.55
N GLU A 22 17.33 15.75 -6.44
CA GLU A 22 16.20 15.32 -7.27
C GLU A 22 15.01 14.82 -6.42
N ARG A 23 15.28 14.10 -5.32
CA ARG A 23 14.23 13.69 -4.37
C ARG A 23 13.58 14.89 -3.68
N ALA A 24 14.34 15.93 -3.34
CA ALA A 24 13.80 17.14 -2.74
C ALA A 24 12.90 17.92 -3.73
N ASP A 25 13.32 18.02 -4.99
CA ASP A 25 12.53 18.65 -6.05
C ASP A 25 11.24 17.87 -6.33
N ILE A 26 11.32 16.53 -6.36
CA ILE A 26 10.14 15.66 -6.48
C ILE A 26 9.24 15.81 -5.25
N ALA A 27 9.77 15.81 -4.03
CA ALA A 27 8.98 15.95 -2.81
C ALA A 27 8.17 17.26 -2.79
N LEU A 28 8.72 18.35 -3.34
CA LEU A 28 8.04 19.64 -3.43
C LEU A 28 6.78 19.60 -4.34
N HIS A 29 6.78 18.74 -5.35
CA HIS A 29 5.63 18.50 -6.22
C HIS A 29 4.68 17.41 -5.70
N PHE A 30 5.17 16.52 -4.84
CA PHE A 30 4.43 15.40 -4.29
C PHE A 30 3.88 15.65 -2.88
N GLU A 31 4.18 16.77 -2.21
CA GLU A 31 3.64 17.16 -0.90
C GLU A 31 2.11 16.93 -0.74
N PRO A 32 1.27 17.25 -1.74
CA PRO A 32 -0.18 16.99 -1.66
C PRO A 32 -0.55 15.50 -1.75
N LEU A 33 0.31 14.70 -2.39
CA LEU A 33 0.12 13.27 -2.64
C LEU A 33 0.81 12.37 -1.61
N GLU A 34 1.72 12.91 -0.79
CA GLU A 34 2.38 12.15 0.29
C GLU A 34 1.39 11.62 1.33
N LYS A 35 0.38 12.42 1.68
CA LYS A 35 -0.67 12.02 2.64
C LYS A 35 -1.54 10.86 2.12
N PRO A 36 -2.11 10.90 0.90
CA PRO A 36 -2.86 9.77 0.38
C PRO A 36 -1.97 8.55 0.08
N LEU A 37 -0.72 8.71 -0.35
CA LEU A 37 0.19 7.57 -0.54
C LEU A 37 0.58 6.93 0.79
N SER A 38 0.92 7.72 1.80
CA SER A 38 1.22 7.19 3.14
C SER A 38 0.00 6.46 3.74
N TRP A 39 -1.21 6.90 3.41
CA TRP A 39 -2.43 6.17 3.79
C TRP A 39 -2.57 4.85 3.03
N ALA A 40 -2.18 4.81 1.75
CA ALA A 40 -2.16 3.56 0.98
C ALA A 40 -1.15 2.55 1.54
N ASP A 41 0.07 2.99 1.89
CA ASP A 41 1.09 2.13 2.51
C ASP A 41 0.62 1.61 3.88
N LYS A 42 0.10 2.49 4.74
CA LYS A 42 -0.48 2.08 6.04
C LYS A 42 -1.69 1.16 5.87
N GLY A 43 -2.49 1.40 4.83
CA GLY A 43 -3.61 0.54 4.46
C GLY A 43 -3.13 -0.85 4.02
N MET A 44 -2.05 -0.91 3.26
CA MET A 44 -1.41 -2.17 2.84
C MET A 44 -0.92 -2.96 4.06
N ASP A 45 -0.27 -2.30 5.01
CA ASP A 45 0.20 -2.91 6.26
C ASP A 45 -0.96 -3.44 7.10
N ALA A 46 -2.05 -2.66 7.22
CA ALA A 46 -3.25 -3.10 7.92
C ALA A 46 -3.89 -4.32 7.25
N VAL A 47 -3.99 -4.33 5.91
CA VAL A 47 -4.50 -5.48 5.15
C VAL A 47 -3.59 -6.70 5.34
N HIS A 48 -2.28 -6.51 5.31
CA HIS A 48 -1.32 -7.59 5.51
C HIS A 48 -1.43 -8.18 6.93
N PHE A 49 -1.58 -7.32 7.94
CA PHE A 49 -1.79 -7.72 9.33
C PHE A 49 -3.11 -8.50 9.52
N LEU A 50 -4.21 -8.03 8.90
CA LEU A 50 -5.48 -8.76 8.90
C LEU A 50 -5.38 -10.11 8.19
N LYS A 51 -4.62 -10.19 7.09
CA LYS A 51 -4.38 -11.43 6.35
C LYS A 51 -3.58 -12.44 7.16
N GLY A 52 -2.59 -11.98 7.92
CA GLY A 52 -1.80 -12.82 8.84
C GLY A 52 -2.56 -13.30 10.07
N ASN A 53 -3.66 -12.63 10.43
CA ASN A 53 -4.44 -12.92 11.64
C ASN A 53 -5.91 -13.18 11.29
N PRO A 54 -6.23 -14.37 10.75
CA PRO A 54 -7.58 -14.67 10.28
C PRO A 54 -8.66 -14.57 11.37
N ILE A 55 -8.27 -14.78 12.64
CA ILE A 55 -9.17 -14.68 13.80
C ILE A 55 -9.71 -13.26 13.98
N LEU A 56 -8.93 -12.21 13.64
CA LEU A 56 -9.35 -10.83 13.85
C LEU A 56 -10.49 -10.42 12.93
N TRP A 57 -10.36 -10.68 11.63
CA TRP A 57 -11.41 -10.28 10.68
C TRP A 57 -12.65 -11.17 10.79
N THR A 58 -12.46 -12.47 11.10
CA THR A 58 -13.58 -13.40 11.31
C THR A 58 -14.36 -13.10 12.58
N SER A 59 -13.68 -12.80 13.70
CA SER A 59 -14.35 -12.39 14.94
C SER A 59 -15.04 -11.04 14.79
N ALA A 60 -14.41 -10.06 14.13
CA ALA A 60 -15.03 -8.78 13.82
C ALA A 60 -16.29 -8.95 12.97
N PHE A 61 -16.24 -9.81 11.95
CA PHE A 61 -17.40 -10.13 11.12
C PHE A 61 -18.48 -10.88 11.91
N ALA A 62 -18.11 -11.82 12.78
CA ALA A 62 -19.04 -12.56 13.63
C ALA A 62 -19.81 -11.62 14.58
N VAL A 63 -19.11 -10.69 15.22
CA VAL A 63 -19.73 -9.63 16.04
C VAL A 63 -20.69 -8.80 15.19
N LEU A 64 -20.26 -8.35 14.01
CA LEU A 64 -21.10 -7.55 13.12
C LEU A 64 -22.35 -8.31 12.64
N ALA A 65 -22.21 -9.59 12.31
CA ALA A 65 -23.30 -10.46 11.92
C ALA A 65 -24.28 -10.71 13.08
N HIS A 66 -23.77 -10.83 14.30
CA HIS A 66 -24.58 -11.03 15.49
C HIS A 66 -25.42 -9.79 15.83
N TYR A 67 -24.80 -8.60 15.86
CA TYR A 67 -25.49 -7.38 16.28
C TYR A 67 -26.26 -6.68 15.15
N LYS A 68 -25.81 -6.81 13.90
CA LYS A 68 -26.39 -6.11 12.73
C LYS A 68 -26.41 -7.02 11.49
N PRO A 69 -27.23 -8.08 11.48
CA PRO A 69 -27.28 -9.05 10.38
C PRO A 69 -27.65 -8.42 9.02
N LYS A 70 -28.50 -7.37 9.02
CA LYS A 70 -28.86 -6.63 7.80
C LYS A 70 -27.70 -5.83 7.20
N LEU A 71 -26.72 -5.42 8.00
CA LEU A 71 -25.51 -4.76 7.51
C LEU A 71 -24.51 -5.80 7.00
N ALA A 72 -24.39 -6.93 7.67
CA ALA A 72 -23.54 -8.04 7.23
C ALA A 72 -23.96 -8.56 5.84
N SER A 73 -25.27 -8.74 5.61
CA SER A 73 -25.78 -9.19 4.31
C SER A 73 -25.54 -8.16 3.20
N LYS A 74 -25.67 -6.86 3.49
CA LYS A 74 -25.30 -5.78 2.55
C LYS A 74 -23.81 -5.78 2.25
N ALA A 75 -22.95 -5.94 3.26
CA ALA A 75 -21.50 -6.02 3.07
C ALA A 75 -21.12 -7.20 2.18
N LEU A 76 -21.75 -8.37 2.37
CA LEU A 76 -21.59 -9.53 1.50
C LEU A 76 -22.05 -9.26 0.06
N ALA A 77 -23.21 -8.63 -0.13
CA ALA A 77 -23.73 -8.29 -1.45
C ALA A 77 -22.81 -7.32 -2.20
N VAL A 78 -22.29 -6.31 -1.51
CA VAL A 78 -21.30 -5.36 -2.06
C VAL A 78 -19.99 -6.08 -2.38
N GLY A 79 -19.50 -6.94 -1.48
CA GLY A 79 -18.31 -7.76 -1.70
C GLY A 79 -18.43 -8.69 -2.91
N TRP A 80 -19.60 -9.28 -3.12
CA TRP A 80 -19.91 -10.09 -4.30
C TRP A 80 -19.90 -9.26 -5.59
N GLY A 81 -20.49 -8.06 -5.56
CA GLY A 81 -20.46 -7.11 -6.68
C GLY A 81 -19.03 -6.72 -7.06
N ALA A 82 -18.20 -6.36 -6.08
CA ALA A 82 -16.79 -6.03 -6.29
C ALA A 82 -15.99 -7.22 -6.87
N MET A 83 -16.23 -8.44 -6.38
CA MET A 83 -15.58 -9.63 -6.91
C MET A 83 -16.00 -9.92 -8.36
N LYS A 84 -17.26 -9.66 -8.72
CA LYS A 84 -17.73 -9.80 -10.11
C LYS A 84 -17.04 -8.80 -11.04
N LEU A 85 -16.90 -7.55 -10.61
CA LEU A 85 -16.17 -6.52 -11.35
C LEU A 85 -14.68 -6.88 -11.53
N LEU A 86 -14.03 -7.36 -10.46
CA LEU A 86 -12.64 -7.80 -10.52
C LEU A 86 -12.46 -8.98 -11.49
N LYS A 87 -13.36 -9.97 -11.44
CA LYS A 87 -13.35 -11.10 -12.39
C LYS A 87 -13.57 -10.63 -13.83
N SER A 88 -14.49 -9.70 -14.05
CA SER A 88 -14.76 -9.13 -15.38
C SER A 88 -13.60 -8.32 -15.92
N ALA A 89 -12.90 -7.56 -15.07
CA ALA A 89 -11.69 -6.82 -15.46
C ALA A 89 -10.55 -7.80 -15.81
N LYS A 90 -10.40 -8.88 -15.04
CA LYS A 90 -9.39 -9.91 -15.31
C LYS A 90 -9.66 -10.70 -16.60
N SER A 91 -10.91 -10.80 -17.05
CA SER A 91 -11.24 -11.44 -18.34
C SER A 91 -11.05 -10.54 -19.56
N LEU A 92 -10.80 -9.24 -19.35
CA LEU A 92 -10.54 -8.26 -20.41
C LEU A 92 -9.04 -8.08 -20.70
N ILE A 93 -8.18 -8.72 -19.91
CA ILE A 93 -6.71 -8.79 -20.07
C ILE A 93 -6.38 -10.20 -20.53
#